data_AF-A0A8J3BFK8-F1
#
_entry.id   AF-A0A8J3BFK8-F1
#
_cell.length_a   1.000
_cell.length_b   1.000
_cell.length_c   1.000
_cell.angle_alpha   90.00
_cell.angle_beta   90.00
_cell.angle_gamma   90.00
#
_symmetry.space_group_name_H-M   'P 1'
#
loop_
_entity.id
_entity.type
_entity.pdbx_description
1 polymer ?
#
loop_
_entity_poly.entity_id
_entity_poly.type
_entity_poly.pdbx_seq_one_letter_code
_entity_poly.pdbx_strand_id
1 'polypeptide(L)'
;MSDQPCGVCPGLQARINYLTGVNAHLNRTLTLLRRLFAAVVAGVRATEVFAAKEIEAPTMPRRELVPAVVQRLAHVVDIAEGRR
;
A
#
# COMPACT_ATOMS: atom_id res chain seq x y z
N MET A 1 19.85 19.05 50.31
CA MET A 1 19.99 18.88 48.85
C MET A 1 19.81 17.40 48.60
N SER A 2 18.65 17.01 48.07
CA SER A 2 18.26 15.60 47.98
C SER A 2 18.82 15.01 46.69
N ASP A 3 19.77 14.10 46.83
CA ASP A 3 20.27 13.23 45.77
C ASP A 3 19.10 12.39 45.23
N GLN A 4 18.56 12.76 44.07
CA GLN A 4 17.72 11.85 43.29
C GLN A 4 18.65 10.91 42.52
N PRO A 5 18.46 9.57 42.62
CA PRO A 5 19.27 8.63 41.86
C PRO A 5 19.06 8.87 40.36
N CYS A 6 20.15 9.24 39.68
CA CYS A 6 20.27 9.51 38.24
C CYS A 6 20.04 8.26 37.36
N GLY A 7 19.07 7.41 37.68
CA GLY A 7 18.83 6.14 37.00
C GLY A 7 17.87 6.25 35.81
N VAL A 8 16.79 7.03 35.94
CA VAL A 8 15.77 7.17 34.89
C VAL A 8 15.08 8.53 35.05
N CYS A 9 15.39 9.49 34.17
CA CYS A 9 14.61 10.73 34.11
C CYS A 9 13.20 10.39 33.60
N PRO A 10 12.13 10.56 34.41
CA PRO A 10 10.78 10.17 34.00
C PRO A 10 10.32 10.86 32.71
N GLY A 11 10.76 12.10 32.49
CA GLY A 11 10.51 12.84 31.26
C GLY A 11 11.21 12.24 30.02
N LEU A 12 12.43 11.72 30.19
CA LEU A 12 13.14 11.01 29.11
C LEU A 12 12.41 9.70 28.77
N GLN A 13 11.98 8.95 29.78
CA GLN A 13 11.23 7.70 29.59
C GLN A 13 9.89 7.94 28.88
N ALA A 14 9.16 8.99 29.26
CA ALA A 14 7.93 9.38 28.57
C ALA A 14 8.19 9.75 27.10
N ARG A 15 9.29 10.46 26.82
CA ARG A 15 9.68 10.81 25.46
C ARG A 15 10.08 9.59 24.63
N ILE A 16 10.81 8.64 25.22
CA ILE A 16 11.15 7.36 24.58
C ILE A 16 9.87 6.60 24.23
N ASN A 17 8.94 6.45 25.18
CA ASN A 17 7.67 5.75 24.94
C ASN A 17 6.86 6.41 23.82
N TYR A 18 6.80 7.75 23.80
CA TYR A 18 6.14 8.51 22.73
C TYR A 18 6.80 8.23 21.37
N LEU A 19 8.13 8.36 21.27
CA LEU A 19 8.86 8.13 20.02
C LEU A 19 8.72 6.68 19.53
N THR A 20 8.75 5.70 20.44
CA THR A 20 8.49 4.30 20.10
C THR A 20 7.08 4.11 19.54
N GLY A 21 6.07 4.78 20.12
CA GLY A 21 4.70 4.78 19.62
C GLY A 21 4.59 5.36 18.21
N VAL A 22 5.24 6.50 17.96
CA VAL A 22 5.31 7.13 16.62
C VAL A 22 5.98 6.18 15.62
N ASN A 23 7.10 5.58 16.00
CA ASN A 23 7.85 4.68 15.13
C ASN A 23 7.04 3.41 14.78
N ALA A 24 6.31 2.85 15.75
CA ALA A 24 5.40 1.75 15.52
C ALA A 24 4.24 2.12 14.58
N HIS A 25 3.69 3.34 14.71
CA HIS A 25 2.67 3.84 13.79
C HIS A 25 3.22 3.99 12.36
N LEU A 26 4.37 4.64 12.19
CA LEU A 26 5.03 4.81 10.89
C LEU A 26 5.34 3.47 10.22
N ASN A 27 5.84 2.48 10.97
CA ASN A 27 6.11 1.15 10.42
C ASN A 27 4.85 0.43 9.93
N ARG A 28 3.73 0.58 10.64
CA ARG A 28 2.43 0.05 10.18
C ARG A 28 1.97 0.72 8.89
N THR A 29 2.06 2.06 8.83
CA THR A 29 1.71 2.83 7.64
C THR A 29 2.58 2.45 6.45
N LEU A 30 3.90 2.33 6.63
CA LEU A 30 4.82 1.88 5.57
C LEU A 30 4.51 0.46 5.09
N THR A 31 4.18 -0.44 6.02
CA THR A 31 3.80 -1.82 5.67
C THR A 31 2.53 -1.84 4.83
N LEU A 32 1.52 -1.04 5.20
CA LEU A 32 0.29 -0.89 4.43
C LEU A 32 0.58 -0.34 3.03
N LEU A 33 1.33 0.77 2.94
CA LEU A 33 1.69 1.40 1.67
C LEU A 33 2.44 0.45 0.74
N ARG A 34 3.39 -0.34 1.27
CA ARG A 34 4.12 -1.36 0.49
C ARG A 34 3.18 -2.43 -0.07
N ARG A 35 2.20 -2.88 0.71
CA ARG A 35 1.21 -3.86 0.26
C ARG A 35 0.31 -3.29 -0.83
N LEU A 36 -0.21 -2.07 -0.65
CA LEU A 36 -1.05 -1.40 -1.64
C LEU A 36 -0.27 -1.16 -2.94
N PHE A 37 0.97 -0.68 -2.84
CA PHE A 37 1.83 -0.48 -4.01
C PHE A 37 2.10 -1.79 -4.76
N ALA A 38 2.42 -2.88 -4.04
CA ALA A 38 2.61 -4.18 -4.64
C ALA A 38 1.34 -4.69 -5.36
N ALA A 39 0.16 -4.47 -4.78
CA ALA A 39 -1.12 -4.82 -5.40
C ALA A 39 -1.37 -4.02 -6.69
N VAL A 40 -1.10 -2.70 -6.68
CA VAL A 40 -1.21 -1.85 -7.88
C VAL A 40 -0.29 -2.35 -8.99
N VAL A 41 0.99 -2.58 -8.67
CA VAL A 41 1.97 -3.06 -9.65
C VAL A 41 1.55 -4.41 -10.24
N ALA A 42 1.09 -5.34 -9.40
CA ALA A 42 0.60 -6.64 -9.84
C ALA A 42 -0.63 -6.52 -10.73
N GLY A 43 -1.58 -5.65 -10.37
CA GLY A 43 -2.81 -5.41 -11.12
C GLY A 43 -2.56 -4.78 -12.50
N VAL A 44 -1.66 -3.81 -12.58
CA VAL A 44 -1.22 -3.21 -13.86
C VAL A 44 -0.56 -4.25 -14.74
N ARG A 45 0.39 -5.03 -14.22
CA ARG A 45 1.04 -6.13 -14.97
C ARG A 45 0.04 -7.18 -15.45
N ALA A 46 -0.91 -7.57 -14.61
CA ALA A 46 -1.95 -8.53 -15.00
C ALA A 46 -2.84 -7.97 -16.12
N THR A 47 -3.07 -6.66 -16.15
CA THR A 47 -3.85 -6.00 -17.19
C THR A 47 -3.07 -5.87 -18.49
N GLU A 48 -1.77 -5.59 -18.42
CA GLU A 48 -0.84 -5.62 -19.56
C GLU A 48 -0.81 -7.01 -20.21
N VAL A 49 -0.63 -8.07 -19.42
CA VAL A 49 -0.64 -9.46 -19.90
C VAL A 49 -1.99 -9.81 -20.52
N PHE A 50 -3.10 -9.35 -19.93
CA PHE A 50 -4.43 -9.53 -20.51
C PHE A 50 -4.53 -8.86 -21.89
N ALA A 51 -4.12 -7.60 -22.02
CA ALA A 51 -4.16 -6.89 -23.29
C ALA A 51 -3.28 -7.55 -24.36
N ALA A 52 -2.06 -7.97 -23.99
CA ALA A 52 -1.16 -8.68 -24.91
C ALA A 52 -1.80 -9.98 -25.42
N LYS A 53 -2.41 -10.78 -24.54
CA LYS A 53 -3.11 -12.01 -24.92
C LYS A 53 -4.29 -11.76 -25.85
N GLU A 54 -5.08 -10.72 -25.60
CA GLU A 54 -6.21 -10.35 -26.49
C GLU A 54 -5.75 -9.81 -27.84
N ILE A 55 -4.54 -9.23 -27.93
CA ILE A 55 -3.95 -8.81 -29.20
C ILE A 55 -3.47 -10.02 -30.00
N GLU A 56 -2.82 -10.99 -29.34
CA GLU A 56 -2.27 -12.20 -29.96
C GLU A 56 -3.37 -13.20 -30.38
N ALA A 57 -4.36 -13.41 -29.52
CA ALA A 57 -5.46 -14.35 -29.73
C ALA A 57 -6.78 -13.71 -29.25
N PRO A 58 -7.44 -12.90 -30.11
CA PRO A 58 -8.62 -12.15 -29.71
C PRO A 58 -9.77 -13.08 -29.29
N THR A 59 -10.20 -12.96 -28.04
CA THR A 59 -11.40 -13.65 -27.53
C THR A 59 -12.60 -12.71 -27.45
N MET A 60 -12.37 -11.40 -27.54
CA MET A 60 -13.43 -10.38 -27.52
C MET A 60 -13.42 -9.44 -28.74
N PRO A 61 -14.56 -8.79 -29.03
CA PRO A 61 -14.62 -7.74 -30.06
C PRO A 61 -13.65 -6.60 -29.76
N ARG A 62 -12.92 -6.11 -30.76
CA ARG A 62 -11.91 -5.03 -30.60
C ARG A 62 -12.44 -3.77 -29.90
N ARG A 63 -13.72 -3.41 -30.12
CA ARG A 63 -14.36 -2.25 -29.49
C ARG A 63 -14.53 -2.41 -27.97
N GLU A 64 -14.49 -3.63 -27.46
CA GLU A 64 -14.69 -3.97 -26.04
C GLU A 64 -13.37 -4.11 -25.28
N LEU A 65 -12.24 -4.24 -25.99
CA LEU A 65 -10.91 -4.38 -25.38
C LEU A 65 -10.53 -3.16 -24.52
N VAL A 66 -10.71 -1.94 -25.05
CA VAL A 66 -10.37 -0.71 -24.32
C VAL A 66 -11.24 -0.55 -23.07
N PRO A 67 -12.58 -0.66 -23.13
CA PRO A 67 -13.42 -0.69 -21.94
C PRO A 67 -13.02 -1.77 -20.92
N ALA A 68 -12.70 -2.98 -21.36
CA ALA A 68 -12.28 -4.07 -20.47
C ALA A 68 -10.96 -3.76 -19.75
N VAL A 69 -9.96 -3.19 -20.46
CA VAL A 69 -8.71 -2.74 -19.86
C VAL A 69 -8.97 -1.63 -18.83
N VAL A 70 -9.80 -0.64 -19.16
CA VAL A 70 -10.16 0.44 -18.24
C VAL A 70 -10.85 -0.09 -16.99
N GLN A 71 -11.80 -1.01 -17.13
CA GLN A 71 -12.50 -1.61 -15.99
C GLN A 71 -11.54 -2.38 -15.07
N ARG A 72 -10.57 -3.11 -15.64
CA ARG A 72 -9.55 -3.82 -14.86
C ARG A 72 -8.65 -2.85 -14.09
N LEU A 73 -8.20 -1.77 -14.73
CA LEU A 73 -7.40 -0.74 -14.06
C LEU A 73 -8.20 0.00 -12.99
N ALA A 74 -9.48 0.31 -13.24
CA ALA A 74 -10.36 0.92 -12.24
C ALA A 74 -10.49 0.04 -11.00
N HIS A 75 -10.70 -1.27 -11.17
CA HIS A 75 -10.75 -2.22 -10.05
C HIS A 75 -9.44 -2.25 -9.24
N VAL A 76 -8.28 -2.14 -9.90
CA VAL A 76 -6.98 -2.05 -9.22
C VAL A 76 -6.86 -0.77 -8.38
N VAL A 77 -7.38 0.34 -8.89
CA VAL A 77 -7.45 1.62 -8.15
C VAL A 77 -8.40 1.50 -6.96
N ASP A 78 -9.58 0.90 -7.14
CA ASP A 78 -10.55 0.70 -6.05
C ASP A 78 -9.92 -0.09 -4.89
N ILE A 79 -9.23 -1.20 -5.20
CA ILE A 79 -8.49 -1.99 -4.21
C ILE A 79 -7.42 -1.14 -3.51
N ALA A 80 -6.68 -0.32 -4.25
CA ALA A 80 -5.62 0.53 -3.72
C ALA A 80 -6.15 1.63 -2.79
N GLU A 81 -7.36 2.13 -3.07
CA GLU A 81 -8.06 3.14 -2.27
C GLU A 81 -8.90 2.52 -1.14
N GLY A 82 -9.01 1.19 -1.07
CA GLY A 82 -9.79 0.48 -0.07
C GLY A 82 -11.31 0.47 -0.34
N ARG A 83 -11.73 0.78 -1.57
CA ARG A 83 -13.12 0.67 -2.03
C ARG A 83 -13.35 -0.77 -2.53
N ARG A 84 -14.44 -1.41 -2.11
CA ARG A 84 -14.80 -2.79 -2.50
C ARG A 84 -15.93 -2.80 -3.51
#